data_AF-A0A7R8WSF1-F1
#
_entry.id   AF-A0A7R8WSF1-F1
#
_cell.length_a   1.000
_cell.length_b   1.000
_cell.length_c   1.000
_cell.angle_alpha   90.00
_cell.angle_beta   90.00
_cell.angle_gamma   90.00
#
_symmetry.space_group_name_H-M   'P 1'
#
loop_
_entity.id
_entity.type
_entity.pdbx_description
1 polymer ?
#
loop_
_entity_poly.entity_id
_entity_poly.type
_entity_poly.pdbx_seq_one_letter_code
_entity_poly.pdbx_strand_id
1 'polypeptide(L)'
;MLAENATLILPVHPALDIAMEKARGAKKIGTTGRGIGLAYEDKVARRGIRVCDLAHPDYLKERIENMLAYHNASLKGMGADELNPVEVYDELMGMADEILSYSGVTWKAIDDAAKAGKRILFEGGQGHYLDVDHGTYPFVTSSNTVAAQAAAGA
;
A
#
# COMPACT_ATOMS: atom_id res chain seq x y z
N MET A 1 -2.23 -16.77 4.00
CA MET A 1 -1.37 -16.05 4.96
C MET A 1 -1.09 -14.68 4.37
N LEU A 2 -1.30 -13.62 5.14
CA LEU A 2 -0.97 -12.25 4.79
C LEU A 2 0.37 -11.90 5.45
N ALA A 3 1.27 -11.23 4.72
CA ALA A 3 2.52 -10.80 5.31
C ALA A 3 2.28 -9.66 6.30
N GLU A 4 2.73 -9.84 7.54
CA GLU A 4 2.56 -8.85 8.62
C GLU A 4 3.19 -7.48 8.27
N ASN A 5 4.22 -7.47 7.42
CA ASN A 5 4.92 -6.26 7.00
C ASN A 5 4.33 -5.63 5.71
N ALA A 6 3.25 -6.18 5.15
CA ALA A 6 2.59 -5.62 3.98
C ALA A 6 1.98 -4.25 4.31
N THR A 7 2.20 -3.27 3.45
CA THR A 7 1.60 -1.93 3.55
C THR A 7 0.13 -1.98 3.18
N LEU A 8 -0.72 -1.38 4.01
CA LEU A 8 -2.15 -1.24 3.75
C LEU A 8 -2.41 -0.06 2.82
N ILE A 9 -3.36 -0.25 1.91
CA ILE A 9 -3.98 0.84 1.17
C ILE A 9 -5.13 1.34 2.03
N LEU A 10 -5.11 2.63 2.38
CA LEU A 10 -6.09 3.28 3.25
C LEU A 10 -6.95 4.27 2.45
N PRO A 11 -8.13 4.69 2.94
CA PRO A 11 -9.05 5.58 2.21
C PRO A 11 -8.43 6.88 1.68
N VAL A 12 -7.38 7.40 2.34
CA VAL A 12 -6.64 8.58 1.89
C VAL A 12 -5.89 8.37 0.57
N HIS A 13 -5.43 7.15 0.30
CA HIS A 13 -4.65 6.83 -0.90
C HIS A 13 -5.47 6.96 -2.20
N PRO A 14 -6.65 6.33 -2.35
CA PRO A 14 -7.49 6.54 -3.53
C PRO A 14 -8.06 7.97 -3.58
N ALA A 15 -8.38 8.59 -2.43
CA ALA A 15 -8.85 9.98 -2.40
C ALA A 15 -7.81 10.93 -3.01
N LEU A 16 -6.55 10.78 -2.61
CA LEU A 16 -5.44 11.60 -3.11
C LEU A 16 -5.09 11.26 -4.57
N ASP A 17 -5.13 9.99 -4.97
CA ASP A 17 -4.92 9.56 -6.36
C ASP A 17 -5.93 10.24 -7.31
N ILE A 18 -7.22 10.21 -6.94
CA ILE A 18 -8.30 10.85 -7.71
C ILE A 18 -8.10 12.37 -7.75
N ALA A 19 -7.78 13.00 -6.62
CA ALA A 19 -7.53 14.45 -6.55
C ALA A 19 -6.34 14.86 -7.43
N MET A 20 -5.24 14.12 -7.39
CA MET A 20 -4.05 14.36 -8.21
C MET A 20 -4.33 14.20 -9.71
N GLU A 21 -5.01 13.13 -10.12
CA GLU A 21 -5.38 12.95 -11.54
C GLU A 21 -6.34 14.04 -12.02
N LYS A 22 -7.29 14.48 -11.17
CA LYS A 22 -8.17 15.62 -11.49
C LYS A 22 -7.36 16.90 -11.68
N ALA A 23 -6.42 17.19 -10.78
CA ALA A 23 -5.55 18.36 -10.84
C ALA A 23 -4.65 18.38 -12.09
N ARG A 24 -4.24 17.20 -12.59
CA ARG A 24 -3.42 17.06 -13.82
C ARG A 24 -4.18 17.35 -15.12
N GLY A 25 -5.51 17.35 -15.12
CA GLY A 25 -6.33 17.71 -16.28
C GLY A 25 -6.05 16.86 -17.52
N ALA A 26 -5.50 17.47 -18.58
CA ALA A 26 -5.17 16.77 -19.83
C ALA A 26 -3.87 15.93 -19.74
N LYS A 27 -3.07 16.08 -18.69
CA LYS A 27 -1.78 15.38 -18.48
C LYS A 27 -1.90 14.22 -17.48
N LYS A 28 -3.05 13.56 -17.45
CA LYS A 28 -3.31 12.40 -16.58
C LYS A 28 -2.37 11.25 -16.94
N ILE A 29 -1.98 10.49 -15.93
CA ILE A 29 -1.23 9.25 -16.14
C ILE A 29 -2.21 8.13 -16.54
N GLY A 30 -3.46 8.19 -16.07
CA GLY A 30 -4.43 7.12 -16.24
C GLY A 30 -4.30 6.06 -15.14
N THR A 31 -4.17 6.49 -13.89
CA THR A 31 -4.12 5.56 -12.75
C THR A 31 -5.45 4.82 -12.60
N THR A 32 -5.45 3.72 -11.85
CA THR A 32 -6.68 2.95 -11.58
C THR A 32 -7.59 3.62 -10.56
N GLY A 33 -7.17 4.75 -9.95
CA GLY A 33 -7.88 5.43 -8.87
C GLY A 33 -7.93 4.63 -7.58
N ARG A 34 -7.11 3.58 -7.44
CA ARG A 34 -7.09 2.68 -6.28
C ARG A 34 -6.05 3.08 -5.23
N GLY A 35 -5.28 4.15 -5.45
CA GLY A 35 -4.29 4.60 -4.47
C GLY A 35 -3.01 3.76 -4.41
N ILE A 36 -2.75 2.89 -5.40
CA ILE A 36 -1.57 2.02 -5.41
C ILE A 36 -0.28 2.84 -5.32
N GLY A 37 -0.14 3.88 -6.15
CA GLY A 37 1.07 4.69 -6.16
C GLY A 37 1.30 5.43 -4.85
N LEU A 38 0.23 5.96 -4.23
CA LEU A 38 0.31 6.70 -2.98
C LEU A 38 0.64 5.77 -1.79
N ALA A 39 0.13 4.54 -1.78
CA ALA A 39 0.52 3.56 -0.79
C ALA A 39 2.01 3.17 -0.89
N TYR A 40 2.52 3.02 -2.12
CA TYR A 40 3.96 2.80 -2.35
C TYR A 40 4.81 4.02 -1.99
N GLU A 41 4.34 5.23 -2.26
CA GLU A 41 5.01 6.47 -1.83
C GLU A 41 5.14 6.50 -0.31
N ASP A 42 4.06 6.23 0.42
CA ASP A 42 4.08 6.22 1.88
C ASP A 42 4.93 5.08 2.47
N LYS A 43 4.98 3.92 1.80
CA LYS A 43 5.92 2.84 2.14
C LYS A 43 7.35 3.35 2.08
N VAL A 44 7.76 3.95 0.95
CA VAL A 44 9.12 4.47 0.74
C VAL A 44 9.43 5.62 1.70
N ALA A 45 8.45 6.48 1.95
CA ALA A 45 8.59 7.60 2.86
C ALA A 45 8.52 7.22 4.35
N ARG A 46 8.26 5.95 4.68
CA ARG A 46 8.17 5.39 6.04
C ARG A 46 6.96 5.91 6.85
N ARG A 47 5.90 6.31 6.15
CA ARG A 47 4.62 6.76 6.72
C ARG A 47 3.49 5.76 6.56
N GLY A 48 3.65 4.76 5.69
CA GLY A 48 2.63 3.75 5.44
C GLY A 48 2.29 2.94 6.70
N ILE A 49 1.00 2.64 6.86
CA ILE A 49 0.51 1.69 7.85
C ILE A 49 0.70 0.28 7.31
N ARG A 50 1.12 -0.66 8.15
CA ARG A 50 1.32 -2.07 7.80
C ARG A 50 0.33 -2.96 8.54
N VAL A 51 0.15 -4.19 8.06
CA VAL A 51 -0.75 -5.19 8.68
C VAL A 51 -0.41 -5.40 10.16
N CYS A 52 0.87 -5.46 10.54
CA CYS A 52 1.30 -5.63 11.92
C CYS A 52 0.88 -4.48 12.84
N ASP A 53 0.67 -3.28 12.31
CA ASP A 53 0.28 -2.12 13.11
C ASP A 53 -1.16 -2.28 13.65
N LEU A 54 -2.00 -3.10 13.02
CA LEU A 54 -3.36 -3.43 13.49
C LEU A 54 -3.37 -4.13 14.86
N ALA A 55 -2.27 -4.80 15.23
CA ALA A 55 -2.13 -5.43 16.54
C ALA A 55 -1.78 -4.44 17.67
N HIS A 56 -1.58 -3.15 17.33
CA HIS A 56 -1.15 -2.10 18.27
C HIS A 56 -2.07 -0.87 18.17
N PRO A 57 -3.29 -0.91 18.71
CA PRO A 57 -4.32 0.11 18.46
C PRO A 57 -3.89 1.54 18.86
N ASP A 58 -3.27 1.71 20.02
CA ASP A 58 -2.82 3.03 20.48
C ASP A 58 -1.76 3.64 19.55
N TYR A 59 -0.81 2.81 19.08
CA TYR A 59 0.23 3.23 18.13
C TYR A 59 -0.36 3.48 16.73
N LEU A 60 -1.30 2.64 16.29
CA LEU A 60 -1.99 2.79 15.02
C LEU A 60 -2.72 4.14 14.95
N LYS A 61 -3.41 4.52 16.04
CA LYS A 61 -4.13 5.79 16.12
C LYS A 61 -3.20 6.99 15.86
N GLU A 62 -2.08 7.06 16.59
CA GLU A 62 -1.07 8.12 16.41
C GLU A 62 -0.52 8.14 14.96
N ARG A 63 -0.28 6.96 14.38
CA ARG A 63 0.22 6.82 13.02
C ARG A 63 -0.78 7.33 11.97
N ILE A 64 -2.07 7.03 12.13
CA ILE A 64 -3.14 7.51 11.25
C ILE A 64 -3.27 9.03 11.36
N GLU A 65 -3.28 9.58 12.57
CA GLU A 65 -3.36 11.03 12.80
C GLU A 65 -2.22 11.77 12.08
N ASN A 66 -0.98 11.29 12.25
CA ASN A 66 0.19 11.88 11.59
C ASN A 66 0.15 11.75 10.06
N MET A 67 -0.25 10.59 9.54
CA MET A 67 -0.35 10.34 8.09
C MET A 67 -1.42 11.24 7.46
N LEU A 68 -2.58 11.38 8.10
CA LEU A 68 -3.67 12.22 7.60
C LEU A 68 -3.37 13.71 7.76
N ALA A 69 -2.66 14.14 8.80
CA ALA A 69 -2.21 15.52 8.91
C ALA A 69 -1.36 15.94 7.68
N TYR A 70 -0.48 15.05 7.20
CA TYR A 70 0.31 15.27 6.00
C TYR A 70 -0.54 15.28 4.71
N HIS A 71 -1.40 14.28 4.52
CA HIS A 71 -2.17 14.14 3.28
C HIS A 71 -3.37 15.08 3.17
N ASN A 72 -4.04 15.41 4.29
CA ASN A 72 -5.14 16.37 4.29
C ASN A 72 -4.69 17.77 3.87
N ALA A 73 -3.45 18.18 4.20
CA ALA A 73 -2.89 19.42 3.68
C ALA A 73 -2.82 19.42 2.13
N SER A 74 -2.50 18.26 1.53
CA SER A 74 -2.46 18.10 0.07
C SER A 74 -3.86 18.05 -0.54
N LEU A 75 -4.79 17.29 0.06
CA LEU A 75 -6.19 17.20 -0.37
C LEU A 75 -6.86 18.58 -0.37
N LYS A 76 -6.68 19.33 0.73
CA LYS A 76 -7.15 20.71 0.86
C LYS A 76 -6.56 21.63 -0.23
N GLY A 77 -5.26 21.51 -0.49
CA GLY A 77 -4.59 22.26 -1.56
C GLY A 77 -5.14 21.97 -2.96
N MET A 78 -5.70 20.78 -3.16
CA MET A 78 -6.36 20.34 -4.41
C MET A 78 -7.87 20.59 -4.43
N GLY A 79 -8.44 21.15 -3.36
CA GLY A 79 -9.89 21.36 -3.22
C GLY A 79 -10.69 20.06 -3.10
N ALA A 80 -10.08 19.01 -2.53
CA ALA A 80 -10.73 17.76 -2.16
C ALA A 80 -11.05 17.74 -0.66
N ASP A 81 -12.03 16.92 -0.28
CA ASP A 81 -12.45 16.78 1.12
C ASP A 81 -11.33 16.12 1.95
N GLU A 82 -11.11 16.67 3.15
CA GLU A 82 -10.19 16.11 4.13
C GLU A 82 -10.81 14.86 4.79
N LEU A 83 -9.98 13.90 5.17
CA LEU A 83 -10.44 12.70 5.87
C LEU A 83 -10.33 12.87 7.39
N ASN A 84 -11.29 12.30 8.11
CA ASN A 84 -11.29 12.27 9.57
C ASN A 84 -10.46 11.09 10.11
N PRO A 85 -9.42 11.33 10.93
CA PRO A 85 -8.62 10.26 11.52
C PRO A 85 -9.39 9.26 12.37
N VAL A 86 -10.43 9.72 13.07
CA VAL A 86 -11.25 8.85 13.92
C VAL A 86 -12.03 7.85 13.07
N GLU A 87 -12.64 8.31 11.97
CA GLU A 87 -13.40 7.44 11.07
C GLU A 87 -12.51 6.39 10.39
N VAL A 88 -11.33 6.79 9.92
CA VAL A 88 -10.37 5.86 9.30
C VAL A 88 -9.87 4.83 10.32
N TYR A 89 -9.60 5.25 11.56
CA TYR A 89 -9.21 4.34 12.64
C TYR A 89 -10.32 3.36 12.99
N ASP A 90 -11.55 3.83 13.18
CA ASP A 90 -12.69 2.99 13.55
C ASP A 90 -13.00 1.95 12.46
N GLU A 91 -12.92 2.34 11.18
CA GLU A 91 -13.09 1.41 10.04
C GLU A 91 -12.00 0.33 10.04
N LEU A 92 -10.73 0.71 10.22
CA LEU A 92 -9.61 -0.24 10.30
C LEU A 92 -9.75 -1.21 11.47
N MET A 93 -10.09 -0.69 12.65
CA MET A 93 -10.27 -1.51 13.85
C MET A 93 -11.48 -2.44 13.73
N GLY A 94 -12.52 -2.03 13.00
CA GLY A 94 -13.67 -2.89 12.69
C GLY A 94 -13.32 -4.14 11.87
N MET A 95 -12.20 -4.13 11.14
CA MET A 95 -11.71 -5.26 10.34
C MET A 95 -10.43 -5.90 10.90
N ALA A 96 -9.84 -5.33 11.96
CA ALA A 96 -8.50 -5.69 12.42
C ALA A 96 -8.39 -7.16 12.80
N ASP A 97 -9.32 -7.68 13.61
CA ASP A 97 -9.29 -9.07 14.07
C ASP A 97 -9.37 -10.08 12.92
N GLU A 98 -10.21 -9.80 11.91
CA GLU A 98 -10.32 -10.64 10.73
C GLU A 98 -9.03 -10.65 9.92
N ILE A 99 -8.46 -9.48 9.64
CA ILE A 99 -7.19 -9.35 8.91
C ILE A 99 -6.06 -10.06 9.66
N LEU A 100 -5.97 -9.84 10.98
CA LEU A 100 -4.94 -10.43 11.84
C LEU A 100 -5.05 -11.96 11.90
N SER A 101 -6.25 -12.53 11.79
CA SER A 101 -6.45 -13.99 11.73
C SER A 101 -5.75 -14.67 10.54
N TYR A 102 -5.51 -13.92 9.45
CA TYR A 102 -4.78 -14.41 8.28
C TYR A 102 -3.30 -14.00 8.28
N SER A 103 -2.89 -13.09 9.18
CA SER A 103 -1.56 -12.47 9.20
C SER A 103 -0.48 -13.42 9.75
N GLY A 104 0.75 -13.27 9.26
CA GLY A 104 1.90 -14.01 9.75
C GLY A 104 3.23 -13.58 9.12
N VAL A 105 4.30 -14.24 9.59
CA VAL A 105 5.67 -14.02 9.14
C VAL A 105 5.93 -14.77 7.81
N THR A 106 5.40 -14.22 6.72
CA THR A 106 5.39 -14.88 5.40
C THR A 106 6.77 -15.30 4.90
N TRP A 107 7.79 -14.43 5.02
CA TRP A 107 9.16 -14.76 4.59
C TRP A 107 9.70 -16.05 5.23
N LYS A 108 9.37 -16.25 6.52
CA LYS A 108 9.78 -17.44 7.27
C LYS A 108 9.01 -18.67 6.79
N ALA A 109 7.71 -18.54 6.57
CA ALA A 109 6.88 -19.63 6.04
C ALA A 109 7.38 -20.11 4.66
N ILE A 110 7.82 -19.17 3.80
CA ILE A 110 8.42 -19.45 2.50
C ILE A 110 9.79 -20.13 2.65
N ASP A 111 10.66 -19.61 3.51
CA ASP A 111 11.98 -20.19 3.79
C ASP A 111 11.89 -21.61 4.37
N ASP A 112 10.99 -21.83 5.33
CA ASP A 112 10.74 -23.16 5.92
C ASP A 112 10.20 -24.14 4.87
N ALA A 113 9.31 -23.69 3.98
CA ALA A 113 8.81 -24.51 2.86
C ALA A 113 9.93 -24.87 1.88
N ALA A 114 10.82 -23.93 1.56
CA ALA A 114 11.96 -24.15 0.68
C ALA A 114 12.94 -25.17 1.29
N LYS A 115 13.27 -25.02 2.58
CA LYS A 115 14.13 -25.96 3.34
C LYS A 115 13.53 -27.36 3.43
N ALA A 116 12.21 -27.46 3.49
CA ALA A 116 11.51 -28.74 3.46
C ALA A 116 11.41 -29.36 2.04
N GLY A 117 12.05 -28.77 1.03
CA GLY A 117 12.03 -29.26 -0.36
C GLY A 117 10.68 -29.12 -1.05
N LYS A 118 9.80 -28.24 -0.55
CA LYS A 118 8.50 -27.98 -1.17
C LYS A 118 8.67 -27.12 -2.42
N ARG A 119 7.79 -27.33 -3.41
CA ARG A 119 7.70 -26.47 -4.59
C ARG A 119 6.93 -25.20 -4.24
N ILE A 120 7.51 -24.05 -4.58
CA ILE A 120 6.93 -22.72 -4.37
C ILE A 120 6.77 -22.08 -5.74
N LEU A 121 5.58 -21.55 -6.02
CA LEU A 121 5.28 -20.78 -7.21
C LEU A 121 5.02 -19.33 -6.80
N PHE A 122 5.79 -18.40 -7.36
CA PHE A 122 5.54 -16.97 -7.23
C PHE A 122 4.70 -16.49 -8.42
N GLU A 123 3.51 -15.96 -8.14
CA GLU A 123 2.65 -15.36 -9.14
C GLU A 123 3.02 -13.87 -9.30
N GLY A 124 3.49 -13.49 -10.49
CA GLY A 124 3.81 -12.11 -10.80
C GLY A 124 2.55 -11.25 -10.95
N GLY A 125 2.57 -10.05 -10.37
CA GLY A 125 1.56 -9.02 -10.64
C GLY A 125 1.90 -8.19 -11.88
N GLN A 126 0.89 -7.79 -12.63
CA GLN A 126 1.02 -6.95 -13.85
C GLN A 126 2.00 -7.56 -14.87
N GLY A 127 2.69 -6.73 -15.67
CA GLY A 127 3.61 -7.16 -16.73
C GLY A 127 4.85 -6.29 -16.82
N HIS A 128 5.88 -6.78 -17.51
CA HIS A 128 7.22 -6.17 -17.54
C HIS A 128 7.23 -4.72 -18.03
N TYR A 129 6.46 -4.38 -19.05
CA TYR A 129 6.38 -3.00 -19.56
C TYR A 129 5.71 -2.00 -18.61
N LEU A 130 5.10 -2.49 -17.51
CA LEU A 130 4.54 -1.66 -16.45
C LEU A 130 5.47 -1.58 -15.22
N ASP A 131 6.67 -2.16 -15.26
CA ASP A 131 7.64 -2.04 -14.18
C ASP A 131 8.04 -0.57 -13.95
N VAL A 132 8.17 -0.15 -12.69
CA VAL A 132 8.50 1.24 -12.34
C VAL A 132 9.87 1.70 -12.88
N ASP A 133 10.84 0.78 -12.97
CA ASP A 133 12.21 1.06 -13.40
C ASP A 133 12.44 0.67 -14.87
N HIS A 134 11.82 -0.41 -15.31
CA HIS A 134 12.10 -1.03 -16.62
C HIS A 134 10.97 -0.86 -17.65
N GLY A 135 9.85 -0.26 -17.25
CA GLY A 135 8.69 -0.03 -18.11
C GLY A 135 8.73 1.30 -18.86
N THR A 136 7.58 1.68 -19.43
CA THR A 136 7.42 2.93 -20.18
C THR A 136 7.14 4.13 -19.27
N TYR A 137 8.09 4.46 -18.38
CA TYR A 137 7.93 5.56 -17.43
C TYR A 137 7.57 6.89 -18.13
N PRO A 138 6.61 7.68 -17.62
CA PRO A 138 5.89 7.53 -16.34
C PRO A 138 4.60 6.69 -16.38
N PHE A 139 4.28 6.04 -17.50
CA PHE A 139 3.04 5.26 -17.69
C PHE A 139 3.22 3.81 -17.24
N VAL A 140 3.49 3.64 -15.95
CA VAL A 140 3.87 2.36 -15.30
C VAL A 140 3.14 2.20 -13.97
N THR A 141 3.21 1.02 -13.35
CA THR A 141 2.84 0.85 -11.94
C THR A 141 3.96 1.37 -11.03
N SER A 142 3.68 1.51 -9.74
CA SER A 142 4.65 1.98 -8.72
C SER A 142 5.43 0.84 -8.06
N SER A 143 5.44 -0.34 -8.68
CA SER A 143 6.10 -1.54 -8.19
C SER A 143 6.96 -2.18 -9.28
N ASN A 144 7.89 -3.03 -8.86
CA ASN A 144 8.64 -3.87 -9.79
C ASN A 144 7.82 -5.11 -10.17
N THR A 145 7.81 -5.45 -11.45
CA THR A 145 7.14 -6.63 -12.03
C THR A 145 8.16 -7.65 -12.55
N VAL A 146 9.45 -7.32 -12.50
CA VAL A 146 10.54 -8.25 -12.83
C VAL A 146 10.63 -9.42 -11.84
N ALA A 147 11.13 -10.57 -12.32
CA ALA A 147 11.21 -11.80 -11.52
C ALA A 147 12.01 -11.66 -10.21
N ALA A 148 13.03 -10.80 -10.19
CA ALA A 148 13.81 -10.54 -8.97
C ALA A 148 12.96 -9.97 -7.83
N GLN A 149 11.82 -9.36 -8.13
CA GLN A 149 10.89 -8.86 -7.11
C GLN A 149 10.32 -9.99 -6.24
N ALA A 150 10.28 -11.23 -6.72
CA ALA A 150 9.89 -12.37 -5.89
C ALA A 150 10.81 -12.54 -4.67
N ALA A 151 12.09 -12.19 -4.78
CA ALA A 151 13.02 -12.26 -3.65
C ALA A 151 12.87 -11.07 -2.69
N ALA A 152 12.63 -9.87 -3.22
CA ALA A 152 12.54 -8.65 -2.41
C ALA A 152 11.15 -8.45 -1.77
N GLY A 153 10.10 -9.00 -2.37
CA GLY A 153 8.71 -8.80 -1.97
C GLY A 153 8.06 -9.96 -1.20
N ALA A 154 8.76 -11.09 -1.03
CA ALA A 154 8.27 -12.30 -0.36
C ALA A 154 8.58 -12.33 1.15
#